data_AF-R7TE58-F1
#
_entry.id   AF-R7TE58-F1
#
_cell.length_a   1.000
_cell.length_b   1.000
_cell.length_c   1.000
_cell.angle_alpha   90.00
_cell.angle_beta   90.00
_cell.angle_gamma   90.00
#
_symmetry.space_group_name_H-M   'P 1'
#
loop_
_entity.id
_entity.type
_entity.pdbx_description
1 polymer ?
#
loop_
_entity_poly.entity_id
_entity_poly.type
_entity_poly.pdbx_seq_one_letter_code
_entity_poly.pdbx_strand_id
1 'polypeptide(L)'
;LQHTPHIECIVLKANRDSGIIKRTVGYSAPQYVKLRLFTTLVRPILENCSQVWSPSLKKYIYFIESTQRSMTKYVLNIFTDEMS
;
A
#
# COMPACT_ATOMS: atom_id res chain seq x y z
N LEU A 1 -9.84 24.52 3.51
CA LEU A 1 -9.05 23.99 2.38
C LEU A 1 -7.64 23.51 2.78
N GLN A 2 -7.40 23.08 4.03
CA GLN A 2 -6.04 22.81 4.57
C GLN A 2 -5.64 21.32 4.60
N HIS A 3 -6.43 20.40 4.07
CA HIS A 3 -6.20 18.96 4.29
C HIS A 3 -5.31 18.26 3.24
N THR A 4 -5.05 18.90 2.09
CA THR A 4 -4.29 18.32 0.98
C THR A 4 -2.84 17.90 1.32
N PRO A 5 -2.00 18.72 1.98
CA PRO A 5 -0.60 18.35 2.21
C PRO A 5 -0.43 17.22 3.25
N HIS A 6 -1.30 17.18 4.25
CA HIS A 6 -1.30 16.14 5.27
C HIS A 6 -1.63 14.76 4.67
N ILE A 7 -2.60 14.71 3.75
CA ILE A 7 -3.00 13.45 3.11
C ILE A 7 -1.91 12.92 2.18
N GLU A 8 -1.25 13.78 1.39
CA GLU A 8 -0.12 13.37 0.55
C GLU A 8 1.02 12.80 1.40
N CYS A 9 1.33 13.43 2.54
CA CYS A 9 2.35 12.92 3.46
C CYS A 9 2.02 11.50 3.95
N ILE A 10 0.76 11.23 4.30
CA ILE A 10 0.35 9.90 4.77
C ILE A 10 0.40 8.86 3.66
N VAL A 11 -0.05 9.21 2.44
CA VAL A 11 0.03 8.31 1.27
C VAL A 11 1.47 7.99 0.89
N LEU A 12 2.37 8.99 0.96
CA LEU A 12 3.80 8.78 0.73
C LEU A 12 4.41 7.90 1.81
N LYS A 13 3.98 8.06 3.07
CA LYS A 13 4.43 7.20 4.18
C LYS A 13 4.00 5.75 4.00
N ALA A 14 2.74 5.50 3.63
CA ALA A 14 2.26 4.14 3.32
C ALA A 14 3.07 3.48 2.19
N ASN A 15 3.40 4.24 1.14
CA ASN A 15 4.23 3.75 0.03
C ASN A 15 5.66 3.44 0.49
N ARG A 16 6.27 4.34 1.26
CA ARG A 16 7.60 4.13 1.83
C ARG A 16 7.65 2.86 2.69
N ASP A 17 6.66 2.67 3.55
CA ASP A 17 6.58 1.50 4.43
C ASP A 17 6.37 0.22 3.63
N SER A 18 5.56 0.26 2.56
CA SER A 18 5.42 -0.88 1.64
C SER A 18 6.76 -1.26 0.96
N GLY A 19 7.58 -0.27 0.59
CA GLY A 19 8.91 -0.48 0.04
C GLY A 19 9.90 -1.03 1.07
N ILE A 20 9.82 -0.58 2.32
CA ILE A 20 10.61 -1.12 3.43
C ILE A 20 10.25 -2.59 3.65
N ILE A 21 8.96 -2.93 3.73
CA ILE A 21 8.49 -4.32 3.89
C ILE A 21 9.08 -5.20 2.78
N LYS A 22 8.99 -4.76 1.51
CA LYS A 22 9.54 -5.52 0.38
C LYS A 22 11.04 -5.78 0.50
N ARG A 23 11.82 -4.78 0.92
CA ARG A 23 13.28 -4.90 1.09
C ARG A 23 13.66 -5.74 2.31
N THR A 24 12.97 -5.57 3.43
CA THR A 24 13.29 -6.25 4.70
C THR A 24 12.85 -7.71 4.68
N VAL A 25 11.67 -8.00 4.14
CA VAL A 25 11.09 -9.35 4.14
C VAL A 25 11.57 -10.17 2.94
N GLY A 26 11.85 -9.51 1.81
CA GLY A 26 12.33 -10.18 0.59
C GLY A 26 11.30 -11.12 -0.05
N TYR A 27 11.58 -11.60 -1.25
CA TYR A 27 10.60 -12.42 -2.00
C TYR A 27 10.52 -13.87 -1.51
N SER A 28 11.52 -14.34 -0.78
CA SER A 28 11.60 -15.70 -0.25
C SER A 28 10.71 -15.94 0.99
N ALA A 29 10.26 -14.87 1.67
CA ALA A 29 9.44 -15.03 2.86
C ALA A 29 8.05 -15.64 2.59
N PRO A 30 7.46 -16.35 3.57
CA PRO A 30 6.14 -16.92 3.44
C PRO A 30 5.06 -15.87 3.17
N GLN A 31 4.08 -16.22 2.35
CA GLN A 31 2.99 -15.31 1.96
C GLN A 31 2.22 -14.76 3.17
N TYR A 32 1.97 -15.59 4.19
CA TYR A 32 1.26 -15.18 5.41
C TYR A 32 2.01 -14.11 6.22
N VAL A 33 3.35 -14.13 6.19
CA VAL A 33 4.19 -13.12 6.88
C VAL A 33 4.10 -11.79 6.14
N LYS A 34 4.24 -11.83 4.81
CA LYS A 34 4.10 -10.65 3.95
C LYS A 34 2.71 -10.02 4.09
N LEU A 35 1.66 -10.85 4.10
CA LEU A 35 0.28 -10.41 4.26
C LEU A 35 0.05 -9.79 5.64
N ARG A 36 0.53 -10.43 6.71
CA ARG A 36 0.40 -9.92 8.09
C ARG A 36 1.09 -8.59 8.27
N LEU A 37 2.29 -8.40 7.71
CA LEU A 37 3.01 -7.13 7.79
C LEU A 37 2.27 -6.03 7.02
N PHE A 38 1.75 -6.35 5.83
CA PHE A 38 0.95 -5.41 5.06
C PHE A 38 -0.33 -5.00 5.81
N THR A 39 -1.07 -5.96 6.39
CA THR A 39 -2.29 -5.65 7.13
C THR A 39 -2.02 -4.96 8.47
N THR A 40 -0.89 -5.21 9.14
CA THR A 40 -0.59 -4.58 10.43
C THR A 40 -0.04 -3.16 10.27
N LEU A 41 0.77 -2.91 9.24
CA LEU A 41 1.45 -1.62 9.06
C LEU A 41 0.73 -0.70 8.07
N VAL A 42 0.25 -1.25 6.95
CA VAL A 42 -0.30 -0.43 5.86
C VAL A 42 -1.81 -0.25 6.00
N ARG A 43 -2.54 -1.29 6.40
CA ARG A 43 -4.01 -1.19 6.58
C ARG A 43 -4.45 -0.08 7.55
N PRO A 44 -3.87 0.11 8.75
CA PRO A 44 -4.32 1.20 9.63
C PRO A 44 -4.03 2.58 9.04
N ILE A 45 -2.95 2.73 8.27
CA ILE A 45 -2.65 3.98 7.56
C ILE A 45 -3.73 4.27 6.50
N LEU A 46 -4.21 3.24 5.81
CA LEU A 46 -5.26 3.36 4.81
C LEU A 46 -6.65 3.58 5.43
N GLU A 47 -6.99 2.84 6.49
CA GLU A 47 -8.28 2.96 7.17
C GLU A 47 -8.45 4.29 7.88
N ASN A 48 -7.41 4.77 8.58
CA ASN A 48 -7.46 6.08 9.25
C ASN A 48 -7.66 7.22 8.23
N CYS A 49 -7.07 7.09 7.05
CA CYS A 49 -7.25 8.09 6.02
C CYS A 49 -8.58 7.98 5.27
N SER A 50 -9.26 6.83 5.28
CA SER A 50 -10.55 6.64 4.61
C SER A 50 -11.65 7.58 5.13
N GLN A 51 -11.65 7.91 6.42
CA GLN A 51 -12.54 8.93 7.01
C GLN A 51 -12.25 10.34 6.50
N VAL A 52 -11.00 10.61 6.10
CA VAL A 52 -10.54 11.90 5.57
C VAL A 52 -10.74 11.98 4.04
N TRP A 53 -10.89 10.84 3.36
CA TRP A 53 -10.98 10.71 1.90
C TRP A 53 -12.38 10.88 1.28
N SER A 54 -13.32 11.55 1.96
CA SER A 54 -14.59 12.00 1.35
C SER A 54 -14.33 12.74 0.01
N PRO A 55 -15.28 12.80 -0.95
CA PRO A 55 -15.19 12.54 -2.42
C PRO A 55 -14.18 13.36 -3.25
N SER A 56 -13.34 14.17 -2.62
CA SER A 56 -12.50 15.19 -3.22
C SER A 56 -11.27 14.68 -3.96
N LEU A 57 -10.83 13.43 -3.82
CA LEU A 57 -9.51 13.01 -4.32
C LEU A 57 -9.46 11.57 -4.87
N LYS A 58 -10.04 11.38 -6.06
CA LYS A 58 -9.82 10.19 -6.92
C LYS A 58 -8.32 9.83 -7.07
N LYS A 59 -7.43 10.83 -7.06
CA LYS A 59 -5.97 10.66 -7.08
C LYS A 59 -5.50 9.76 -5.94
N TYR A 60 -5.99 9.94 -4.71
CA TYR A 60 -5.54 9.15 -3.56
C TYR A 60 -6.09 7.72 -3.61
N ILE A 61 -7.35 7.55 -3.99
CA ILE A 61 -7.95 6.21 -4.23
C ILE A 61 -7.07 5.41 -5.19
N TYR A 62 -6.68 6.02 -6.31
CA TYR A 62 -5.80 5.38 -7.28
C TYR A 62 -4.42 5.00 -6.69
N PHE A 63 -3.81 5.89 -5.88
CA PHE A 63 -2.55 5.58 -5.21
C PHE A 63 -2.66 4.39 -4.26
N ILE A 64 -3.73 4.34 -3.48
CA ILE A 64 -3.99 3.26 -2.51
C ILE A 64 -4.18 1.93 -3.23
N GLU A 65 -5.02 1.91 -4.27
CA GLU A 65 -5.24 0.73 -5.09
C GLU A 65 -3.95 0.26 -5.76
N SER A 66 -3.12 1.19 -6.24
CA SER A 66 -1.81 0.88 -6.82
C SER A 66 -0.86 0.25 -5.79
N THR A 67 -0.77 0.81 -4.57
CA THR A 67 0.02 0.25 -3.48
C THR A 67 -0.50 -1.14 -3.07
N GLN A 68 -1.82 -1.29 -2.90
CA GLN A 68 -2.46 -2.57 -2.60
C GLN A 68 -2.16 -3.60 -3.69
N ARG A 69 -2.38 -3.28 -4.97
CA ARG A 69 -2.10 -4.19 -6.09
C ARG A 69 -0.63 -4.58 -6.15
N SER A 70 0.28 -3.64 -5.93
CA SER A 70 1.73 -3.90 -5.89
C SER A 70 2.12 -4.82 -4.73
N MET A 71 1.50 -4.65 -3.57
CA MET A 71 1.73 -5.52 -2.41
C MET A 71 1.09 -6.90 -2.58
N THR A 72 -0.10 -6.99 -3.18
CA THR A 72 -0.74 -8.27 -3.52
C THR A 72 0.12 -9.07 -4.49
N LYS A 73 0.68 -8.43 -5.54
CA LYS A 73 1.66 -9.06 -6.44
C LYS A 73 2.88 -9.59 -5.68
N TYR A 74 3.42 -8.79 -4.75
CA TYR A 74 4.56 -9.18 -3.93
C TYR A 74 4.23 -10.34 -2.94
N VAL A 75 3.05 -10.33 -2.34
CA VAL A 75 2.58 -11.39 -1.43
C VAL A 75 2.41 -12.69 -2.20
N LEU A 76 1.76 -12.63 -3.36
CA LEU A 76 1.48 -13.80 -4.19
C LEU A 76 2.69 -14.25 -5.03
N ASN A 77 3.81 -13.53 -4.96
CA ASN A 77 4.97 -13.71 -5.86
C ASN A 77 4.58 -13.73 -7.35
N ILE A 78 3.50 -13.01 -7.71
CA ILE A 78 3.08 -12.83 -9.09
C ILE A 78 3.93 -11.69 -9.66
N PHE A 79 5.13 -12.03 -10.09
CA PHE A 79 5.78 -11.30 -11.16
C PHE A 79 4.97 -11.65 -12.41
N THR A 80 4.42 -10.65 -13.09
CA THR A 80 3.62 -10.83 -14.31
C THR A 80 4.23 -11.85 -15.27
N ASP A 81 3.71 -13.08 -15.23
CA ASP A 81 3.76 -14.07 -16.29
C ASP A 81 2.41 -13.96 -17.04
N GLU A 82 2.16 -12.77 -17.56
CA GLU A 82 1.12 -12.50 -18.55
C GLU A 82 1.81 -11.76 -19.70
N MET A 83 2.76 -12.48 -20.30
CA MET A 83 3.24 -12.28 -21.66
C MET A 83 3.80 -13.63 -22.16
N SER A 84 2.90 -14.61 -22.31
CA SER A 84 3.08 -15.81 -23.12
C SER A 84 1.72 -16.20 -23.68
#